data_AF-A0A8I1QAV9-F1
#
_entry.id   AF-A0A8I1QAV9-F1
#
_cell.length_a   1.000
_cell.length_b   1.000
_cell.length_c   1.000
_cell.angle_alpha   90.00
_cell.angle_beta   90.00
_cell.angle_gamma   90.00
#
_symmetry.space_group_name_H-M   'P 1'
#
loop_
_entity.id
_entity.type
_entity.pdbx_description
1 polymer ?
#
loop_
_entity_poly.entity_id
_entity_poly.type
_entity_poly.pdbx_seq_one_letter_code
_entity_poly.pdbx_strand_id
1 'polypeptide(L)'
;MSEVQTIDMQNWFSTYGLITSERILGRYQIKLAGTELVTAIKKSSSFYHKLVETPVRHVLNGIILQQAHDYHVYAQKLFIDYMLSGENSKGPEEQGAHTRERLEEERQALVHLGEEFNKKQLEHQNLIAQTQAELIKVGQNFNKLFEKTIASLMSHLKQFSLDKATCRRILNQGLIHGDFTPHTEAIHFAKIVVDALGTKQAEQLLPIVQNDLAELLTFTDEALVHAQSMRERSEEMTFAANGYRTRFYESILRIIEQLKLLPEYKIDPVQDGINRETLYFDPDIGAVN
;
A
#
# COMPACT_ATOMS: atom_id res chain seq x y z
N MET A 1 6.35 15.14 -19.17
CA MET A 1 5.82 14.00 -18.40
C MET A 1 6.60 13.98 -17.11
N SER A 2 6.05 14.60 -16.07
CA SER A 2 6.66 14.72 -14.75
C SER A 2 6.77 13.33 -14.13
N GLU A 3 7.98 12.97 -13.69
CA GLU A 3 8.17 11.88 -12.73
C GLU A 3 7.35 12.23 -11.49
N VAL A 4 6.19 11.58 -11.36
CA VAL A 4 5.46 11.50 -10.10
C VAL A 4 6.43 10.82 -9.14
N GLN A 5 6.92 11.56 -8.15
CA GLN A 5 7.78 11.01 -7.12
C GLN A 5 7.07 9.81 -6.52
N THR A 6 7.68 8.64 -6.71
CA THR A 6 7.24 7.40 -6.08
C THR A 6 7.18 7.70 -4.59
N ILE A 7 5.98 7.60 -3.99
CA ILE A 7 5.77 7.70 -2.54
C ILE A 7 6.98 7.06 -1.88
N ASP A 8 7.72 7.84 -1.09
CA ASP A 8 9.10 7.57 -0.71
C ASP A 8 9.21 6.29 0.14
N MET A 9 9.15 5.14 -0.54
CA MET A 9 9.26 3.81 0.05
C MET A 9 10.66 3.58 0.63
N GLN A 10 11.63 4.46 0.34
CA GLN A 10 12.96 4.38 0.94
C GLN A 10 12.91 4.68 2.45
N ASN A 11 11.96 5.52 2.90
CA ASN A 11 11.74 5.80 4.33
C ASN A 11 10.98 4.67 5.06
N TRP A 12 10.38 3.73 4.34
CA TRP A 12 9.67 2.58 4.92
C TRP A 12 10.60 1.47 5.41
N PHE A 13 11.92 1.60 5.23
CA PHE A 13 12.91 0.61 5.67
C PHE A 13 13.16 0.60 7.19
N SER A 14 12.08 0.68 7.96
CA SER A 14 12.03 0.47 9.41
C SER A 14 11.80 -1.00 9.73
N THR A 15 12.00 -1.37 11.00
CA THR A 15 11.66 -2.71 11.52
C THR A 15 10.20 -3.08 11.23
N TYR A 16 9.29 -2.10 11.26
CA TYR A 16 7.88 -2.30 10.94
C TYR A 16 7.67 -2.67 9.47
N GLY A 17 8.38 -2.00 8.56
CA GLY A 17 8.29 -2.28 7.14
C GLY A 17 8.84 -3.66 6.78
N LEU A 18 9.94 -4.07 7.41
CA LEU A 18 10.50 -5.42 7.25
C LEU A 18 9.51 -6.49 7.69
N ILE A 19 8.93 -6.36 8.89
CA ILE A 19 7.96 -7.32 9.44
C ILE A 19 6.70 -7.38 8.56
N THR A 20 6.24 -6.23 8.07
CA THR A 20 5.09 -6.15 7.17
C THR A 20 5.36 -6.89 5.86
N SER A 21 6.49 -6.62 5.22
CA SER A 21 6.93 -7.29 3.99
C SER A 21 7.11 -8.79 4.18
N GLU A 22 7.71 -9.21 5.29
CA GLU A 22 7.86 -10.64 5.64
C GLU A 22 6.49 -11.33 5.76
N ARG A 23 5.53 -10.71 6.44
CA ARG A 23 4.18 -11.24 6.59
C ARG A 23 3.45 -11.33 5.25
N ILE A 24 3.60 -10.33 4.38
CA ILE A 24 3.01 -10.32 3.04
C ILE A 24 3.57 -11.48 2.21
N LEU A 25 4.90 -11.59 2.10
CA LEU A 25 5.54 -12.69 1.38
C LEU A 25 5.19 -14.06 1.98
N GLY A 26 5.07 -14.14 3.30
CA GLY A 26 4.62 -15.34 4.00
C GLY A 26 3.22 -15.80 3.59
N ARG A 27 2.29 -14.88 3.32
CA ARG A 27 0.95 -15.22 2.77
C ARG A 27 1.04 -15.81 1.37
N TYR A 28 2.03 -15.40 0.60
CA TYR A 28 2.33 -15.94 -0.73
C TYR A 28 3.16 -17.24 -0.68
N GLN A 29 3.44 -17.74 0.53
CA GLN A 29 4.31 -18.90 0.79
C GLN A 29 5.75 -18.70 0.26
N ILE A 30 6.19 -17.45 0.13
CA ILE A 30 7.56 -17.09 -0.25
C ILE A 30 8.35 -16.83 1.03
N LYS A 31 9.42 -17.59 1.24
CA LYS A 31 10.30 -17.46 2.41
C LYS A 31 11.72 -17.15 1.93
N LEU A 32 12.22 -15.99 2.32
CA LEU A 32 13.59 -15.55 2.08
C LEU A 32 14.39 -15.62 3.38
N ALA A 33 15.70 -15.86 3.30
CA ALA A 33 16.56 -15.73 4.47
C ALA A 33 16.59 -14.27 4.94
N GLY A 34 16.85 -14.00 6.23
CA GLY A 34 16.75 -12.64 6.79
C GLY A 34 17.58 -11.58 6.06
N THR A 35 18.80 -11.93 5.64
CA THR A 35 19.67 -11.03 4.84
C THR A 35 19.18 -10.85 3.41
N GLU A 36 18.60 -11.88 2.80
CA GLU A 36 18.01 -11.83 1.46
C GLU A 36 16.75 -10.97 1.44
N LEU A 37 15.88 -11.13 2.44
CA LEU A 37 14.67 -10.33 2.60
C LEU A 37 15.00 -8.83 2.66
N VAL A 38 15.99 -8.46 3.47
CA VAL A 38 16.43 -7.06 3.59
C VAL A 38 16.84 -6.52 2.22
N THR A 39 17.72 -7.23 1.51
CA THR A 39 18.22 -6.78 0.20
C THR A 39 17.10 -6.73 -0.83
N ALA A 40 16.21 -7.73 -0.84
CA ALA A 40 15.09 -7.84 -1.75
C ALA A 40 14.13 -6.66 -1.62
N ILE A 41 13.78 -6.27 -0.39
CA ILE A 41 12.85 -5.16 -0.16
C ILE A 41 13.52 -3.80 -0.38
N LYS A 42 14.84 -3.65 -0.16
CA LYS A 42 15.54 -2.37 -0.42
C LYS A 42 15.63 -2.05 -1.90
N LYS A 43 15.80 -3.07 -2.73
CA LYS A 43 16.05 -2.92 -4.15
C LYS A 43 14.72 -2.78 -4.89
N SER A 44 14.40 -1.57 -5.33
CA SER A 44 13.14 -1.25 -6.01
C SER A 44 12.92 -2.01 -7.33
N SER A 45 13.99 -2.49 -7.95
CA SER A 45 13.94 -3.34 -9.16
C SER A 45 13.88 -4.84 -8.88
N SER A 46 13.90 -5.27 -7.62
CA SER A 46 13.72 -6.68 -7.27
C SER A 46 12.29 -7.13 -7.54
N PHE A 47 12.15 -8.36 -8.03
CA PHE A 47 10.85 -9.04 -8.15
C PHE A 47 10.04 -9.02 -6.85
N TYR A 48 10.69 -9.29 -5.71
CA TYR A 48 10.00 -9.34 -4.42
C TYR A 48 9.56 -7.97 -3.93
N HIS A 49 10.34 -6.92 -4.20
CA HIS A 49 9.92 -5.55 -3.91
C HIS A 49 8.64 -5.21 -4.68
N LYS A 50 8.60 -5.51 -5.98
CA LYS A 50 7.44 -5.26 -6.83
C LYS A 50 6.19 -6.04 -6.40
N LEU A 51 6.34 -7.28 -5.92
CA LEU A 51 5.22 -8.05 -5.37
C LEU A 51 4.65 -7.46 -4.08
N VAL A 52 5.50 -6.83 -3.25
CA VAL A 52 5.12 -6.30 -1.94
C VAL A 52 4.67 -4.84 -2.01
N GLU A 53 5.10 -4.10 -3.03
CA GLU A 53 4.78 -2.68 -3.24
C GLU A 53 3.27 -2.39 -3.15
N THR A 54 2.45 -3.11 -3.91
CA THR A 54 1.00 -2.86 -3.96
C THR A 54 0.30 -3.16 -2.61
N PRO A 55 0.51 -4.32 -1.97
CA PRO A 55 -0.04 -4.57 -0.63
C PRO A 55 0.42 -3.56 0.44
N VAL A 56 1.68 -3.13 0.41
CA VAL A 56 2.17 -2.10 1.35
C VAL A 56 1.46 -0.77 1.11
N ARG A 57 1.23 -0.39 -0.15
CA ARG A 57 0.46 0.80 -0.48
C ARG A 57 -0.98 0.73 0.03
N HIS A 58 -1.62 -0.43 -0.02
CA HIS A 58 -2.94 -0.63 0.60
C HIS A 58 -2.91 -0.45 2.13
N VAL A 59 -1.84 -0.86 2.80
CA VAL A 59 -1.67 -0.59 4.25
C VAL A 59 -1.60 0.92 4.49
N LEU A 60 -0.83 1.65 3.68
CA LEU A 60 -0.73 3.11 3.79
C LEU A 60 -2.08 3.79 3.53
N ASN A 61 -2.79 3.39 2.47
CA ASN A 61 -4.14 3.88 2.18
C ASN A 61 -5.09 3.62 3.34
N GLY A 62 -4.98 2.47 4.00
CA GLY A 62 -5.74 2.15 5.21
C GLY A 62 -5.48 3.13 6.35
N ILE A 63 -4.22 3.53 6.57
CA ILE A 63 -3.86 4.53 7.59
C ILE A 63 -4.44 5.90 7.24
N ILE A 64 -4.31 6.36 5.99
CA ILE A 64 -4.85 7.66 5.54
C ILE A 64 -6.38 7.68 5.65
N LEU A 65 -7.05 6.60 5.24
CA LEU A 65 -8.49 6.46 5.40
C LEU A 65 -8.90 6.43 6.88
N GLN A 66 -8.10 5.84 7.77
CA GLN A 66 -8.38 5.88 9.21
C GLN A 66 -8.29 7.31 9.74
N GLN A 67 -7.27 8.08 9.36
CA GLN A 67 -7.17 9.50 9.74
C GLN A 67 -8.36 10.32 9.23
N ALA A 68 -8.77 10.10 7.97
CA ALA A 68 -9.96 10.74 7.41
C ALA A 68 -11.23 10.36 8.17
N HIS A 69 -11.34 9.09 8.58
CA HIS A 69 -12.44 8.62 9.42
C HIS A 69 -12.45 9.28 10.80
N ASP A 70 -11.28 9.42 11.44
CA ASP A 70 -11.18 10.07 12.75
C ASP A 70 -11.58 11.55 12.67
N TYR A 71 -11.21 12.25 11.59
CA TYR A 71 -11.73 13.60 11.31
C TYR A 71 -13.26 13.60 11.11
N HIS A 72 -13.79 12.67 10.32
CA HIS A 72 -15.24 12.56 10.12
C HIS A 72 -15.99 12.35 11.45
N VAL A 73 -15.51 11.43 12.30
CA VAL A 73 -16.09 11.15 13.62
C VAL A 73 -16.04 12.38 14.51
N TYR A 74 -14.92 13.12 14.51
CA TYR A 74 -14.83 14.37 15.27
C TYR A 74 -15.83 15.43 14.78
N ALA A 75 -15.96 15.62 13.46
CA ALA A 75 -16.96 16.52 12.90
C ALA A 75 -18.40 16.15 13.29
N GLN A 76 -18.72 14.85 13.30
CA GLN A 76 -20.02 14.35 13.75
C GLN A 76 -20.25 14.65 15.24
N LYS A 77 -19.24 14.46 16.10
CA LYS A 77 -19.33 14.77 17.53
C LYS A 77 -19.61 16.26 17.77
N LEU A 78 -18.96 17.17 17.03
CA LEU A 78 -19.25 18.60 17.10
C LEU A 78 -20.74 18.91 16.82
N PHE A 79 -21.33 18.25 15.81
CA PHE A 79 -22.75 18.41 15.52
C PHE A 79 -23.65 17.77 16.57
N ILE A 80 -23.29 16.62 17.12
CA ILE A 80 -24.06 15.98 18.21
C ILE A 80 -24.11 16.91 19.42
N ASP A 81 -22.95 17.43 19.85
CA ASP A 81 -22.87 18.35 20.99
C ASP A 81 -23.70 19.63 20.73
N TYR A 82 -23.61 20.19 19.53
CA TYR A 82 -24.43 21.33 19.11
C TYR A 82 -25.94 21.02 19.13
N MET A 83 -26.38 19.89 18.57
CA MET A 83 -27.80 19.52 18.52
C MET A 83 -28.37 19.23 19.91
N LEU A 84 -27.58 18.63 20.80
CA LEU A 84 -28.00 18.33 22.18
C LEU A 84 -28.08 19.58 23.06
N SER A 85 -27.44 20.68 22.67
CA SER A 85 -27.53 21.96 23.39
C SER A 85 -28.91 22.63 23.28
N GLY A 86 -29.73 22.23 22.31
CA GLY A 86 -31.03 22.84 22.04
C GLY A 86 -30.96 24.16 21.26
N GLU A 87 -29.77 24.67 20.94
CA GLU A 87 -29.57 25.89 20.13
C GLU A 87 -30.20 25.75 18.73
N ASN A 88 -30.22 24.54 18.18
CA ASN A 88 -30.84 24.24 16.88
C ASN A 88 -32.38 24.35 16.88
N SER A 89 -33.02 24.37 18.06
CA SER A 89 -34.48 24.36 18.21
C SER A 89 -35.09 25.76 18.30
N LYS A 90 -34.23 26.80 18.24
CA LYS A 90 -34.60 28.22 18.28
C LYS A 90 -35.27 28.67 16.99
N GLY A 91 -36.23 29.57 17.11
CA GLY A 91 -37.03 30.07 16.00
C GLY A 91 -36.21 30.84 14.95
N PRO A 92 -36.75 31.02 13.72
CA PRO A 92 -36.10 31.77 12.65
C PRO A 92 -35.98 33.27 12.94
N GLU A 93 -36.74 33.80 13.89
CA GLU A 93 -36.67 35.21 14.31
C GLU A 93 -35.64 35.46 15.42
N GLU A 94 -35.06 34.39 15.99
CA GLU A 94 -34.09 34.51 17.08
C GLU A 94 -32.67 34.78 16.56
N GLN A 95 -31.88 35.52 17.34
CA GLN A 95 -30.51 35.88 16.99
C GLN A 95 -29.69 34.63 16.63
N GLY A 96 -28.93 34.70 15.53
CA GLY A 96 -28.13 33.59 15.03
C GLY A 96 -28.83 32.67 14.02
N ALA A 97 -30.06 32.96 13.61
CA ALA A 97 -30.82 32.15 12.64
C ALA A 97 -30.03 31.83 11.35
N HIS A 98 -29.37 32.83 10.75
CA HIS A 98 -28.54 32.64 9.57
C HIS A 98 -27.33 31.71 9.82
N THR A 99 -26.72 31.76 11.00
CA THR A 99 -25.62 30.84 11.38
C THR A 99 -26.16 29.42 11.58
N ARG A 100 -27.36 29.26 12.16
CA ARG A 100 -28.02 27.96 12.32
C ARG A 100 -28.36 27.32 10.98
N GLU A 101 -28.86 28.11 10.03
CA GLU A 101 -29.14 27.64 8.66
C GLU A 101 -27.87 27.15 7.97
N ARG A 102 -26.78 27.93 8.02
CA ARG A 102 -25.47 27.51 7.49
C ARG A 102 -24.91 26.26 8.17
N LEU A 103 -25.12 26.11 9.48
CA LEU A 103 -24.73 24.90 10.20
C LEU A 103 -25.53 23.68 9.74
N GLU A 104 -26.82 23.83 9.42
CA GLU A 104 -27.61 22.74 8.85
C GLU A 104 -27.14 22.40 7.43
N GLU A 105 -26.78 23.38 6.60
CA GLU A 105 -26.16 23.14 5.29
C GLU A 105 -24.84 22.36 5.41
N GLU A 106 -23.95 22.76 6.32
CA GLU A 106 -22.70 22.03 6.59
C GLU A 106 -22.96 20.63 7.15
N ARG A 107 -24.03 20.44 7.94
CA ARG A 107 -24.43 19.11 8.43
C ARG A 107 -24.85 18.20 7.30
N GLN A 108 -25.68 18.69 6.37
CA GLN A 108 -26.11 17.93 5.20
C GLN A 108 -24.93 17.61 4.27
N ALA A 109 -24.03 18.58 4.07
CA ALA A 109 -22.80 18.37 3.31
C ALA A 109 -21.89 17.32 3.97
N LEU A 110 -21.77 17.33 5.30
CA LEU A 110 -20.99 16.34 6.05
C LEU A 110 -21.60 14.93 5.94
N VAL A 111 -22.93 14.80 6.03
CA VAL A 111 -23.62 13.52 5.85
C VAL A 111 -23.35 12.97 4.46
N HIS A 112 -23.52 13.79 3.42
CA HIS A 112 -23.26 13.39 2.05
C HIS A 112 -21.79 12.97 1.83
N LEU A 113 -20.85 13.76 2.36
CA LEU A 113 -19.42 13.44 2.35
C LEU A 113 -19.13 12.11 3.05
N GLY A 114 -19.79 11.85 4.17
CA GLY A 114 -19.70 10.60 4.93
C GLY A 114 -20.20 9.38 4.16
N GLU A 115 -21.31 9.52 3.41
CA GLU A 115 -21.83 8.46 2.54
C GLU A 115 -20.87 8.14 1.39
N GLU A 116 -20.34 9.16 0.71
CA GLU A 116 -19.33 8.99 -0.33
C GLU A 116 -18.07 8.30 0.22
N PHE A 117 -17.63 8.73 1.40
CA PHE A 117 -16.46 8.19 2.07
C PHE A 117 -16.65 6.71 2.48
N ASN A 118 -17.80 6.35 3.04
CA ASN A 118 -18.12 4.97 3.39
C ASN A 118 -18.10 4.07 2.15
N LYS A 119 -18.66 4.54 1.02
CA LYS A 119 -18.57 3.82 -0.26
C LYS A 119 -17.11 3.60 -0.67
N LYS A 120 -16.26 4.61 -0.51
CA LYS A 120 -14.82 4.51 -0.82
C LYS A 120 -14.07 3.56 0.11
N GLN A 121 -14.41 3.50 1.39
CA GLN A 121 -13.87 2.50 2.32
C GLN A 121 -14.22 1.07 1.88
N LEU A 122 -15.48 0.84 1.44
CA LEU A 122 -15.89 -0.45 0.89
C LEU A 122 -15.15 -0.79 -0.41
N GLU A 123 -14.98 0.17 -1.31
CA GLU A 123 -14.18 0.01 -2.53
C GLU A 123 -12.73 -0.38 -2.19
N HIS A 124 -12.12 0.23 -1.18
CA HIS A 124 -10.77 -0.11 -0.71
C HIS A 124 -10.69 -1.54 -0.15
N GLN A 125 -11.66 -1.95 0.68
CA GLN A 125 -11.72 -3.32 1.20
C GLN A 125 -11.83 -4.36 0.08
N ASN A 126 -12.67 -4.09 -0.92
CA ASN A 126 -12.81 -4.93 -2.10
C ASN A 126 -11.52 -4.98 -2.92
N LEU A 127 -10.84 -3.84 -3.10
CA LEU A 127 -9.56 -3.76 -3.79
C LEU A 127 -8.49 -4.60 -3.08
N ILE A 128 -8.38 -4.49 -1.75
CA ILE A 128 -7.47 -5.32 -0.94
C ILE A 128 -7.76 -6.81 -1.16
N ALA A 129 -9.03 -7.22 -1.06
CA ALA A 129 -9.42 -8.61 -1.20
C ALA A 129 -9.07 -9.17 -2.60
N GLN A 130 -9.34 -8.39 -3.65
CA GLN A 130 -9.00 -8.73 -5.03
C GLN A 130 -7.48 -8.87 -5.20
N THR A 131 -6.71 -7.84 -4.81
CA THR A 131 -5.24 -7.85 -4.88
C THR A 131 -4.64 -9.02 -4.11
N GLN A 132 -5.12 -9.31 -2.91
CA GLN A 132 -4.61 -10.44 -2.12
C GLN A 132 -4.93 -11.78 -2.79
N ALA A 133 -6.14 -11.97 -3.30
CA ALA A 133 -6.52 -13.22 -3.98
C ALA A 133 -5.67 -13.47 -5.23
N GLU A 134 -5.41 -12.41 -6.01
CA GLU A 134 -4.58 -12.48 -7.22
C GLU A 134 -3.11 -12.74 -6.88
N LEU A 135 -2.52 -11.99 -5.94
CA LEU A 135 -1.12 -12.17 -5.54
C LEU A 135 -0.88 -13.53 -4.85
N ILE A 136 -1.85 -14.08 -4.13
CA ILE A 136 -1.76 -15.45 -3.60
C ILE A 136 -1.70 -16.47 -4.75
N LYS A 137 -2.51 -16.32 -5.80
CA LYS A 137 -2.44 -17.20 -6.98
C LYS A 137 -1.09 -17.06 -7.70
N VAL A 138 -0.60 -15.84 -7.85
CA VAL A 138 0.74 -15.56 -8.39
C VAL A 138 1.81 -16.26 -7.55
N GLY A 139 1.77 -16.13 -6.22
CA GLY A 139 2.71 -16.80 -5.31
C GLY A 139 2.67 -18.32 -5.40
N GLN A 140 1.48 -18.92 -5.52
CA GLN A 140 1.34 -20.38 -5.69
C GLN A 140 1.94 -20.87 -7.01
N ASN A 141 1.66 -20.17 -8.12
CA ASN A 141 2.20 -20.52 -9.43
C ASN A 141 3.71 -20.29 -9.49
N PHE A 142 4.18 -19.17 -8.92
CA PHE A 142 5.59 -18.87 -8.75
C PHE A 142 6.31 -20.01 -8.03
N ASN A 143 5.83 -20.43 -6.86
CA ASN A 143 6.47 -21.50 -6.10
C ASN A 143 6.54 -22.82 -6.86
N LYS A 144 5.48 -23.19 -7.61
CA LYS A 144 5.49 -24.39 -8.46
C LYS A 144 6.55 -24.32 -9.56
N LEU A 145 6.60 -23.20 -10.28
CA LEU A 145 7.58 -22.96 -11.33
C LEU A 145 9.00 -22.90 -10.77
N PHE A 146 9.17 -22.23 -9.64
CA PHE A 146 10.45 -22.09 -8.96
C PHE A 146 11.01 -23.46 -8.53
N GLU A 147 10.20 -24.34 -7.91
CA GLU A 147 10.64 -25.71 -7.61
C GLU A 147 10.96 -26.53 -8.87
N LYS A 148 10.17 -26.37 -9.94
CA LYS A 148 10.40 -27.03 -11.23
C LYS A 148 11.73 -26.60 -11.83
N THR A 149 12.03 -25.30 -11.83
CA THR A 149 13.29 -24.73 -12.31
C THR A 149 14.47 -25.21 -11.46
N ILE A 150 14.34 -25.27 -10.13
CA ILE A 150 15.38 -25.87 -9.27
C ILE A 150 15.64 -27.33 -9.67
N ALA A 151 14.60 -28.12 -9.87
CA ALA A 151 14.75 -29.52 -10.26
C ALA A 151 15.43 -29.68 -11.64
N SER A 152 15.06 -28.82 -12.61
CA SER A 152 15.68 -28.81 -13.95
C SER A 152 17.17 -28.47 -13.86
N LEU A 153 17.50 -27.37 -13.17
CA LEU A 153 18.88 -26.94 -12.95
C LEU A 153 19.70 -28.01 -12.23
N MET A 154 19.17 -28.61 -11.16
CA MET A 154 19.86 -29.70 -10.47
C MET A 154 20.10 -30.91 -11.39
N SER A 155 19.18 -31.20 -12.31
CA SER A 155 19.30 -32.32 -13.24
C SER A 155 20.35 -32.10 -14.32
N HIS A 156 20.44 -30.88 -14.85
CA HIS A 156 21.42 -30.48 -15.87
C HIS A 156 22.79 -30.17 -15.27
N LEU A 157 22.85 -29.72 -14.02
CA LEU A 157 24.08 -29.35 -13.31
C LEU A 157 24.56 -30.44 -12.33
N LYS A 158 24.13 -31.70 -12.49
CA LYS A 158 24.56 -32.83 -11.63
C LYS A 158 26.09 -32.93 -11.50
N GLN A 159 26.82 -32.61 -12.56
CA GLN A 159 28.28 -32.64 -12.61
C GLN A 159 28.95 -31.69 -11.60
N PHE A 160 28.24 -30.69 -11.09
CA PHE A 160 28.74 -29.72 -10.11
C PHE A 160 28.35 -30.05 -8.67
N SER A 161 27.67 -31.18 -8.43
CA SER A 161 27.24 -31.65 -7.09
C SER A 161 26.52 -30.58 -6.26
N LEU A 162 25.73 -29.73 -6.92
CA LEU A 162 24.96 -28.67 -6.26
C LEU A 162 23.81 -29.28 -5.45
N ASP A 163 23.69 -28.85 -4.20
CA ASP A 163 22.53 -29.19 -3.38
C ASP A 163 21.33 -28.29 -3.68
N LYS A 164 20.14 -28.74 -3.30
CA LYS A 164 18.89 -28.01 -3.53
C LYS A 164 18.89 -26.62 -2.87
N ALA A 165 19.53 -26.50 -1.71
CA ALA A 165 19.61 -25.25 -0.96
C ALA A 165 20.45 -24.20 -1.70
N THR A 166 21.58 -24.60 -2.30
CA THR A 166 22.43 -23.72 -3.09
C THR A 166 21.73 -23.26 -4.36
N CYS A 167 21.06 -24.16 -5.09
CA CYS A 167 20.27 -23.77 -6.28
C CYS A 167 19.17 -22.75 -5.93
N ARG A 168 18.44 -22.95 -4.81
CA ARG A 168 17.45 -21.98 -4.33
C ARG A 168 18.08 -20.62 -4.05
N ARG A 169 19.19 -20.60 -3.31
CA ARG A 169 19.89 -19.36 -2.96
C ARG A 169 20.32 -18.62 -4.22
N ILE A 170 20.90 -19.32 -5.20
CA ILE A 170 21.34 -18.71 -6.46
C ILE A 170 20.17 -18.10 -7.22
N LEU A 171 19.05 -18.82 -7.35
CA LEU A 171 17.85 -18.29 -8.00
C LEU A 171 17.27 -17.07 -7.27
N ASN A 172 17.19 -17.11 -5.94
CA ASN A 172 16.77 -15.96 -5.14
C ASN A 172 17.70 -14.77 -5.35
N GLN A 173 19.01 -14.97 -5.36
CA GLN A 173 19.98 -13.92 -5.64
C GLN A 173 19.77 -13.35 -7.05
N GLY A 174 19.49 -14.18 -8.04
CA GLY A 174 19.07 -13.74 -9.37
C GLY A 174 17.81 -12.86 -9.31
N LEU A 175 16.77 -13.27 -8.58
CA LEU A 175 15.50 -12.54 -8.48
C LEU A 175 15.61 -11.23 -7.67
N ILE A 176 16.61 -11.15 -6.80
CA ILE A 176 16.92 -9.96 -6.00
C ILE A 176 17.77 -8.98 -6.80
N HIS A 177 18.82 -9.47 -7.46
CA HIS A 177 19.82 -8.65 -8.12
C HIS A 177 19.55 -8.41 -9.61
N GLY A 178 18.71 -9.23 -10.24
CA GLY A 178 18.19 -8.98 -11.57
C GLY A 178 17.41 -7.67 -11.61
N ASP A 179 17.49 -6.97 -12.75
CA ASP A 179 16.75 -5.75 -12.99
C ASP A 179 15.42 -6.12 -13.65
N PHE A 180 14.36 -6.26 -12.84
CA PHE A 180 13.03 -6.68 -13.33
C PHE A 180 12.20 -5.48 -13.81
N THR A 181 12.80 -4.63 -14.64
CA THR A 181 12.06 -3.68 -15.46
C THR A 181 11.35 -4.42 -16.60
N PRO A 182 10.28 -3.87 -17.21
CA PRO A 182 9.69 -4.47 -18.40
C PRO A 182 10.80 -4.70 -19.43
N HIS A 183 10.96 -5.95 -19.90
CA HIS A 183 12.09 -6.44 -20.71
C HIS A 183 13.36 -6.76 -19.90
N THR A 184 13.23 -7.58 -18.86
CA THR A 184 14.40 -8.21 -18.21
C THR A 184 15.19 -8.96 -19.28
N GLU A 185 16.45 -8.56 -19.55
CA GLU A 185 17.30 -9.34 -20.44
C GLU A 185 17.56 -10.71 -19.78
N ALA A 186 16.87 -11.74 -20.24
CA ALA A 186 17.02 -13.12 -19.74
C ALA A 186 18.50 -13.57 -19.73
N ILE A 187 19.31 -12.98 -20.61
CA ILE A 187 20.76 -13.16 -20.69
C ILE A 187 21.46 -12.60 -19.44
N HIS A 188 21.10 -11.41 -18.96
CA HIS A 188 21.69 -10.81 -17.77
C HIS A 188 21.35 -11.63 -16.51
N PHE A 189 20.09 -12.03 -16.37
CA PHE A 189 19.66 -12.88 -15.26
C PHE A 189 20.37 -14.24 -15.27
N ALA A 190 20.45 -14.88 -16.45
CA ALA A 190 21.18 -16.14 -16.60
C ALA A 190 22.68 -15.99 -16.30
N LYS A 191 23.31 -14.86 -16.66
CA LYS A 191 24.71 -14.56 -16.29
C LYS A 191 24.88 -14.46 -14.79
N ILE A 192 24.00 -13.75 -14.06
CA ILE A 192 24.05 -13.68 -12.59
C ILE A 192 23.98 -15.08 -11.97
N VAL A 193 23.07 -15.92 -12.47
CA VAL A 193 22.92 -17.30 -12.00
C VAL A 193 24.18 -18.13 -12.27
N VAL A 194 24.75 -18.01 -13.48
CA VAL A 194 25.95 -18.75 -13.88
C VAL A 194 27.20 -18.27 -13.13
N ASP A 195 27.37 -16.96 -12.94
CA ASP A 195 28.49 -16.38 -12.19
C ASP A 195 28.44 -16.82 -10.73
N ALA A 196 27.24 -16.92 -10.15
CA ALA A 196 27.03 -17.42 -8.79
C ALA A 196 27.37 -18.92 -8.63
N LEU A 197 27.46 -19.68 -9.72
CA LEU A 197 27.96 -21.07 -9.70
C LEU A 197 29.49 -21.14 -9.57
N GLY A 198 30.21 -20.05 -9.87
CA GLY A 198 31.67 -19.96 -9.70
C GLY A 198 32.48 -20.91 -10.60
N THR A 199 31.92 -21.33 -11.74
CA THR A 199 32.54 -22.34 -12.61
C THR A 199 33.36 -21.71 -13.75
N LYS A 200 34.47 -22.35 -14.12
CA LYS A 200 35.28 -21.95 -15.29
C LYS A 200 34.60 -22.26 -16.64
N GLN A 201 33.46 -22.95 -16.62
CA GLN A 201 32.68 -23.35 -17.80
C GLN A 201 31.41 -22.49 -17.98
N ALA A 202 31.38 -21.31 -17.36
CA ALA A 202 30.24 -20.39 -17.36
C ALA A 202 29.58 -20.20 -18.75
N GLU A 203 30.39 -19.96 -19.79
CA GLU A 203 29.89 -19.72 -21.15
C GLU A 203 29.15 -20.92 -21.77
N GLN A 204 29.55 -22.15 -21.43
CA GLN A 204 28.92 -23.37 -21.93
C GLN A 204 27.60 -23.69 -21.21
N LEU A 205 27.48 -23.25 -19.94
CA LEU A 205 26.29 -23.44 -19.12
C LEU A 205 25.21 -22.40 -19.39
N LEU A 206 25.60 -21.23 -19.90
CA LEU A 206 24.70 -20.12 -20.16
C LEU A 206 23.46 -20.50 -21.00
N PRO A 207 23.57 -21.16 -22.16
CA PRO A 207 22.37 -21.52 -22.95
C PRO A 207 21.47 -22.56 -22.25
N ILE A 208 22.06 -23.46 -21.46
CA ILE A 208 21.31 -24.48 -20.70
C ILE A 208 20.51 -23.79 -19.59
N VAL A 209 21.19 -22.95 -18.81
CA VAL A 209 20.59 -22.17 -17.73
C VAL A 209 19.53 -21.20 -18.28
N GLN A 210 19.78 -20.54 -19.41
CA GLN A 210 18.78 -19.69 -20.07
C GLN A 210 17.50 -20.46 -20.40
N ASN A 211 17.64 -21.68 -20.97
CA ASN A 211 16.48 -22.48 -21.32
C ASN A 211 15.70 -22.95 -20.08
N ASP A 212 16.39 -23.34 -19.00
CA ASP A 212 15.77 -23.74 -17.73
C ASP A 212 15.04 -22.57 -17.03
N LEU A 213 15.50 -21.34 -17.27
CA LEU A 213 14.96 -20.12 -16.67
C LEU A 213 13.85 -19.48 -17.50
N ALA A 214 13.73 -19.80 -18.79
CA ALA A 214 12.84 -19.10 -19.72
C ALA A 214 11.38 -19.07 -19.23
N GLU A 215 10.83 -20.21 -18.79
CA GLU A 215 9.45 -20.28 -18.29
C GLU A 215 9.26 -19.46 -17.01
N LEU A 216 10.24 -19.50 -16.10
CA LEU A 216 10.20 -18.72 -14.86
C LEU A 216 10.25 -17.22 -15.15
N LEU A 217 11.12 -16.79 -16.07
CA LEU A 217 11.29 -15.38 -16.43
C LEU A 217 10.07 -14.81 -17.14
N THR A 218 9.51 -15.55 -18.11
CA THR A 218 8.25 -15.18 -18.76
C THR A 218 7.14 -15.03 -17.72
N PHE A 219 7.02 -15.98 -16.78
CA PHE A 219 6.04 -15.87 -15.70
C PHE A 219 6.29 -14.66 -14.81
N THR A 220 7.54 -14.35 -14.45
CA THR A 220 7.84 -13.17 -13.63
C THR A 220 7.46 -11.88 -14.35
N ASP A 221 7.72 -11.76 -15.65
CA ASP A 221 7.34 -10.58 -16.43
C ASP A 221 5.80 -10.44 -16.49
N GLU A 222 5.06 -11.52 -16.76
CA GLU A 222 3.60 -11.51 -16.75
C GLU A 222 3.03 -11.13 -15.37
N ALA A 223 3.61 -11.66 -14.30
CA ALA A 223 3.21 -11.34 -12.93
C ALA A 223 3.45 -9.87 -12.59
N LEU A 224 4.54 -9.27 -13.08
CA LEU A 224 4.85 -7.86 -12.87
C LEU A 224 3.94 -6.92 -13.67
N VAL A 225 3.60 -7.28 -14.91
CA VAL A 225 2.59 -6.56 -15.70
C VAL A 225 1.24 -6.59 -14.98
N HIS A 226 0.86 -7.74 -14.42
CA HIS A 226 -0.36 -7.85 -13.64
C HIS A 226 -0.31 -7.04 -12.33
N ALA A 227 0.83 -7.02 -11.63
CA ALA A 227 1.02 -6.20 -10.43
C ALA A 227 0.95 -4.70 -10.72
N GLN A 228 1.39 -4.26 -11.90
CA GLN A 228 1.34 -2.87 -12.33
C GLN A 228 -0.09 -2.32 -12.45
N SER A 229 -1.04 -3.08 -13.01
CA SER A 229 -2.44 -2.62 -13.08
C SER A 229 -3.10 -2.51 -11.70
N MET A 230 -2.74 -3.39 -10.75
CA MET A 230 -3.19 -3.26 -9.36
C MET A 230 -2.58 -2.04 -8.66
N ARG A 231 -1.33 -1.70 -9.01
CA ARG A 231 -0.64 -0.52 -8.48
C ARG A 231 -1.35 0.77 -8.89
N GLU A 232 -1.74 0.89 -10.16
CA GLU A 232 -2.49 2.05 -10.67
C GLU A 232 -3.81 2.25 -9.90
N ARG A 233 -4.57 1.18 -9.67
CA ARG A 233 -5.80 1.24 -8.85
C ARG A 233 -5.53 1.65 -7.40
N SER A 234 -4.39 1.24 -6.84
CA SER A 234 -3.97 1.64 -5.49
C SER A 234 -3.53 3.11 -5.43
N GLU A 235 -2.95 3.65 -6.51
CA GLU A 235 -2.61 5.07 -6.67
C GLU A 235 -3.87 5.95 -6.70
N GLU A 236 -4.88 5.55 -7.48
CA GLU A 236 -6.18 6.23 -7.49
C GLU A 236 -6.84 6.26 -6.10
N MET A 237 -6.74 5.15 -5.36
CA MET A 237 -7.24 5.09 -3.98
C MET A 237 -6.44 6.01 -3.05
N THR A 238 -5.12 6.13 -3.25
CA THR A 238 -4.26 7.05 -2.48
C THR A 238 -4.72 8.49 -2.68
N PHE A 239 -4.97 8.89 -3.92
CA PHE A 239 -5.45 10.23 -4.25
C PHE A 239 -6.82 10.49 -3.62
N ALA A 240 -7.75 9.54 -3.74
CA ALA A 240 -9.08 9.66 -3.15
C ALA A 240 -9.01 9.79 -1.61
N ALA A 241 -8.23 8.93 -0.94
CA ALA A 241 -8.08 8.94 0.52
C ALA A 241 -7.54 10.29 1.04
N ASN A 242 -6.51 10.82 0.40
CA ASN A 242 -5.98 12.16 0.69
C ASN A 242 -7.05 13.24 0.49
N GLY A 243 -7.81 13.18 -0.61
CA GLY A 243 -8.90 14.11 -0.89
C GLY A 243 -9.97 14.13 0.19
N TYR A 244 -10.40 12.97 0.70
CA TYR A 244 -11.35 12.91 1.81
C TYR A 244 -10.75 13.45 3.12
N ARG A 245 -9.50 13.12 3.43
CA ARG A 245 -8.80 13.64 4.62
C ARG A 245 -8.82 15.17 4.63
N THR A 246 -8.48 15.80 3.50
CA THR A 246 -8.52 17.26 3.34
C THR A 246 -9.94 17.80 3.46
N ARG A 247 -10.93 17.23 2.75
CA ARG A 247 -12.32 17.70 2.80
C ARG A 247 -12.92 17.62 4.20
N PHE A 248 -12.65 16.56 4.96
CA PHE A 248 -13.11 16.45 6.35
C PHE A 248 -12.42 17.46 7.26
N TYR A 249 -11.10 17.64 7.12
CA TYR A 249 -10.37 18.66 7.87
C TYR A 249 -10.92 20.07 7.63
N GLU A 250 -11.13 20.45 6.37
CA GLU A 250 -11.73 21.74 6.00
C GLU A 250 -13.16 21.89 6.54
N SER A 251 -13.96 20.81 6.52
CA SER A 251 -15.31 20.83 7.09
C SER A 251 -15.28 21.09 8.60
N ILE A 252 -14.35 20.44 9.34
CA ILE A 252 -14.15 20.71 10.77
C ILE A 252 -13.85 22.20 11.01
N LEU A 253 -12.93 22.78 10.23
CA LEU A 253 -12.59 24.20 10.38
C LEU A 253 -13.80 25.11 10.18
N ARG A 254 -14.57 24.89 9.10
CA ARG A 254 -15.80 25.65 8.83
C ARG A 254 -16.82 25.50 9.95
N ILE A 255 -17.06 24.28 10.44
CA ILE A 255 -18.00 24.01 11.53
C ILE A 255 -17.58 24.75 12.79
N ILE A 256 -16.31 24.65 13.20
CA ILE A 256 -15.79 25.34 14.39
C ILE A 256 -15.94 26.86 14.26
N GLU A 257 -15.66 27.42 13.09
CA GLU A 257 -15.86 28.85 12.83
C GLU A 257 -17.33 29.28 12.98
N GLN A 258 -18.27 28.51 12.44
CA GLN A 258 -19.70 28.80 12.59
C GLN A 258 -20.16 28.66 14.06
N LEU A 259 -19.73 27.60 14.76
CA LEU A 259 -20.11 27.37 16.16
C LEU A 259 -19.64 28.51 17.08
N LYS A 260 -18.48 29.13 16.79
CA LYS A 260 -17.97 30.30 17.54
C LYS A 260 -18.82 31.56 17.36
N LEU A 261 -19.62 31.64 16.30
CA LEU A 261 -20.49 32.80 16.02
C LEU A 261 -21.87 32.69 16.70
N LEU A 262 -22.17 31.56 17.34
CA LEU A 262 -23.43 31.39 18.06
C LEU A 262 -23.39 32.15 19.39
N PRO A 263 -24.47 32.87 19.75
CA PRO A 263 -24.48 33.74 20.94
C PRO A 263 -24.55 32.95 22.26
N GLU A 264 -25.29 31.85 22.28
CA GLU A 264 -25.61 31.10 23.50
C GLU A 264 -24.99 29.70 23.56
N TYR A 265 -24.44 29.22 22.45
CA TYR A 265 -23.69 27.97 22.40
C TYR A 265 -22.19 28.21 22.52
N LYS A 266 -21.52 27.42 23.34
CA LYS A 266 -20.06 27.33 23.40
C LYS A 266 -19.65 25.88 23.48
N ILE A 267 -18.58 25.53 22.76
CA ILE A 267 -17.97 24.21 22.83
C ILE A 267 -17.40 24.00 24.24
N ASP A 268 -17.75 22.89 24.89
CA ASP A 268 -17.16 22.50 26.17
C ASP A 268 -15.67 22.15 25.96
N PRO A 269 -14.74 22.90 26.57
CA PRO A 269 -13.31 22.66 26.37
C PRO A 269 -12.82 21.30 26.90
N VAL A 270 -13.49 20.72 27.90
CA VAL A 270 -13.09 19.42 28.45
C VAL A 270 -13.47 18.31 27.48
N GLN A 271 -14.73 18.31 27.04
CA GLN A 271 -15.23 17.32 26.08
C GLN A 271 -14.53 17.45 24.72
N ASP A 272 -14.25 18.67 24.26
CA ASP A 272 -13.49 18.92 23.04
C ASP A 272 -12.06 18.39 23.14
N GLY A 273 -11.40 18.59 24.29
CA GLY A 273 -10.07 18.02 24.55
C GLY A 273 -10.03 16.50 24.41
N ILE A 274 -11.02 15.81 25.00
CA ILE A 274 -11.17 14.35 24.88
C ILE A 274 -11.43 13.95 23.42
N ASN A 275 -12.31 14.67 22.73
CA ASN A 275 -12.67 14.37 21.36
C ASN A 275 -11.52 14.56 20.35
N ARG A 276 -10.54 15.43 20.67
CA ARG A 276 -9.36 15.69 19.85
C ARG A 276 -8.19 14.74 20.10
N GLU A 277 -8.21 13.93 21.15
CA GLU A 277 -7.10 13.04 21.51
C GLU A 277 -6.74 12.08 20.36
N THR A 278 -7.71 11.66 19.56
CA THR A 278 -7.51 10.79 18.40
C THR A 278 -6.99 11.53 17.16
N LEU A 279 -6.89 12.86 17.18
CA LEU A 279 -6.51 13.68 16.03
C LEU A 279 -5.04 14.11 16.03
N TYR A 280 -4.25 13.66 17.01
CA TYR A 280 -2.81 13.90 17.06
C TYR A 280 -2.07 12.91 16.16
N PHE A 281 -2.13 13.14 14.86
CA PHE A 281 -1.40 12.38 13.85
C PHE A 281 -0.73 13.31 12.83
N ASP A 282 0.25 12.78 12.11
CA ASP A 282 0.91 13.49 11.01
C ASP A 282 -0.05 13.63 9.81
N PRO A 283 -0.45 14.85 9.42
CA PRO A 283 -1.35 15.07 8.29
C PRO A 283 -0.66 14.92 6.93
N ASP A 284 0.67 14.91 6.87
CA ASP A 284 1.45 14.83 5.64
C ASP A 284 1.80 13.38 5.25
N ILE A 285 1.43 12.41 6.09
CA ILE A 285 1.67 10.99 5.80
C ILE A 285 0.98 10.60 4.49
N GLY A 286 1.76 10.02 3.57
CA GLY A 286 1.29 9.59 2.26
C GLY A 286 0.78 10.72 1.36
N ALA A 287 1.21 11.97 1.61
CA ALA A 287 0.98 13.08 0.72
C ALA A 287 1.58 12.79 -0.66
N VAL A 288 0.77 12.98 -1.70
CA VAL A 288 1.20 12.91 -3.10
C VAL A 288 1.43 14.35 -3.54
N ASN A 289 2.70 14.79 -3.54
CA ASN A 289 3.11 16.09 -4.09
C ASN A 289 3.18 16.03 -5.62
#